data_AF-A3DM26-F1
#
_entry.id   AF-A3DM26-F1
#
_cell.length_a   1.000
_cell.length_b   1.000
_cell.length_c   1.000
_cell.angle_alpha   90.00
_cell.angle_beta   90.00
_cell.angle_gamma   90.00
#
_symmetry.space_group_name_H-M   'P 1'
#
loop_
_entity.id
_entity.type
_entity.pdbx_description
1 polymer ?
#
loop_
_entity_poly.entity_id
_entity_poly.type
_entity_poly.pdbx_seq_one_letter_code
_entity_poly.pdbx_strand_id
1 'polypeptide(L)'
;MVIEEYIIELTDQELCGSGVQKILSGTSHLVRASNIARGAAFCIYAARLAEAIGAVTDFVSIIPGRGRLTHQLLAVALPQIFYGPNGVDLIKGRLPYSTIESYVNNTYKDLVEAGIVNKEAIEEFEDKLVNESITYATKMIYSLSRVMPIFISRIGLNEGSLRLFTELFMYSYRFHVVGIIDAVIEDPISRKALVIEWKTGKTPENWEIAQAYTYALMEAERLGHEDPVGAVRDREDVVPIVIRPTGKITVYSIADTFRTADKTIDKYELIRNILLSAEHLVLTITEYTDYIDKNTAKICSIRGLHGQKISAFRRAPKDLPRSNPVKYGNKYPCRICRYKEACKFYMKTYEDWTLLDRIAYRARHAIYKIRENAQKPIKELYNLYTANNYNIERLIEAIIRLENTLGESGNRIDYFEKASLSEPYEIILERKVREYEKSTEPIKLKTLREGKPVLIIFNDPYVNNPLLRLSFHGRVEEIEIEPSRKGDKVYVHVAAPNIPSRLQLEILRRTTFRNREYLEKIIGVEINVDLTQLELQAIDAFHRGSRKVAELNILAKTAEKIRKKYRDAMFSVLFIEGLLKGENKTW
;
A
#
# COMPACT_ATOMS: atom_id res chain seq x y z
N MET A 1 -11.07 1.59 19.53
CA MET A 1 -10.07 1.09 18.54
C MET A 1 -9.35 -0.12 19.13
N VAL A 2 -8.72 -1.01 18.37
CA VAL A 2 -8.12 -2.23 18.97
C VAL A 2 -6.84 -1.90 19.77
N ILE A 3 -6.02 -0.99 19.25
CA ILE A 3 -4.76 -0.54 19.88
C ILE A 3 -5.00 0.29 21.14
N GLU A 4 -6.19 0.90 21.26
CA GLU A 4 -6.57 1.74 22.38
C GLU A 4 -6.60 0.94 23.68
N GLU A 5 -7.33 -0.18 23.68
CA GLU A 5 -7.39 -1.13 24.80
C GLU A 5 -5.98 -1.58 25.21
N TYR A 6 -5.14 -1.94 24.23
CA TYR A 6 -3.75 -2.34 24.48
C TYR A 6 -2.93 -1.22 25.14
N ILE A 7 -3.10 0.05 24.73
CA ILE A 7 -2.36 1.17 25.31
C ILE A 7 -2.85 1.50 26.72
N ILE A 8 -4.17 1.40 26.98
CA ILE A 8 -4.74 1.56 28.32
C ILE A 8 -4.16 0.49 29.24
N GLU A 9 -4.23 -0.79 28.87
CA GLU A 9 -3.66 -1.89 29.66
C GLU A 9 -2.15 -1.75 29.89
N LEU A 10 -1.42 -1.23 28.90
CA LEU A 10 0.03 -1.06 28.99
C LEU A 10 0.44 0.07 29.95
N THR A 11 -0.40 1.09 30.09
CA THR A 11 -0.08 2.31 30.86
C THR A 11 -0.86 2.44 32.16
N ASP A 12 -1.97 1.71 32.29
CA ASP A 12 -2.98 1.86 33.34
C ASP A 12 -3.56 3.29 33.37
N GLN A 13 -3.78 3.88 32.18
CA GLN A 13 -4.20 5.28 32.02
C GLN A 13 -5.18 5.47 30.85
N GLU A 14 -6.44 5.79 31.15
CA GLU A 14 -7.49 6.10 30.16
C GLU A 14 -7.14 7.29 29.25
N LEU A 15 -6.43 8.29 29.79
CA LEU A 15 -5.96 9.44 29.03
C LEU A 15 -5.06 9.03 27.84
N CYS A 16 -4.35 7.91 27.96
CA CYS A 16 -3.54 7.39 26.87
C CYS A 16 -4.38 6.77 25.75
N GLY A 17 -5.51 6.15 26.08
CA GLY A 17 -6.51 5.71 25.10
C GLY A 17 -7.12 6.88 24.34
N SER A 18 -7.55 7.92 25.06
CA SER A 18 -8.02 9.18 24.43
C SER A 18 -6.93 9.83 23.56
N GLY A 19 -5.67 9.76 23.97
CA GLY A 19 -4.52 10.22 23.20
C GLY A 19 -4.37 9.47 21.87
N VAL A 20 -4.50 8.14 21.89
CA VAL A 20 -4.49 7.30 20.67
C VAL A 20 -5.57 7.76 19.69
N GLN A 21 -6.81 7.93 20.16
CA GLN A 21 -7.92 8.34 19.30
C GLN A 21 -7.64 9.69 18.62
N LYS A 22 -7.10 10.67 19.37
CA LYS A 22 -6.71 11.99 18.82
C LYS A 22 -5.61 11.88 17.77
N ILE A 23 -4.59 11.07 18.02
CA ILE A 23 -3.48 10.88 17.08
C ILE A 23 -3.98 10.24 15.79
N LEU A 24 -4.72 9.13 15.90
CA LEU A 24 -5.16 8.34 14.74
C LEU A 24 -6.24 9.08 13.93
N SER A 25 -7.18 9.77 14.58
CA SER A 25 -8.17 10.57 13.84
C SER A 25 -7.55 11.81 13.16
N GLY A 26 -6.53 12.41 13.77
CA GLY A 26 -5.88 13.62 13.28
C GLY A 26 -4.85 13.39 12.17
N THR A 27 -4.12 12.27 12.19
CA THR A 27 -3.06 12.00 11.21
C THR A 27 -3.58 11.73 9.80
N SER A 28 -2.80 12.16 8.82
CA SER A 28 -2.96 11.89 7.40
C SER A 28 -2.30 10.58 6.98
N HIS A 29 -1.53 9.95 7.87
CA HIS A 29 -0.80 8.73 7.59
C HIS A 29 -1.72 7.53 7.34
N LEU A 30 -1.46 6.85 6.23
CA LEU A 30 -2.01 5.54 5.89
C LEU A 30 -0.88 4.54 5.68
N VAL A 31 -1.10 3.28 6.05
CA VAL A 31 -0.10 2.20 5.95
C VAL A 31 -0.49 1.22 4.85
N ARG A 32 0.52 0.64 4.19
CA ARG A 32 0.30 -0.30 3.09
C ARG A 32 -0.37 -1.58 3.58
N ALA A 33 -1.43 -2.02 2.89
CA ALA A 33 -2.12 -3.28 3.18
C ALA A 33 -1.15 -4.48 3.28
N SER A 34 -0.15 -4.56 2.39
CA SER A 34 0.85 -5.63 2.42
C SER A 34 1.74 -5.63 3.67
N ASN A 35 2.07 -4.46 4.23
CA ASN A 35 2.84 -4.35 5.47
C ASN A 35 1.96 -4.67 6.68
N ILE A 36 0.70 -4.25 6.67
CA ILE A 36 -0.29 -4.60 7.70
C ILE A 36 -0.46 -6.11 7.78
N ALA A 37 -0.69 -6.75 6.64
CA ALA A 37 -0.85 -8.20 6.51
C ALA A 37 0.37 -8.98 7.02
N ARG A 38 1.59 -8.52 6.69
CA ARG A 38 2.82 -9.07 7.26
C ARG A 38 2.91 -8.87 8.76
N GLY A 39 2.49 -7.73 9.28
CA GLY A 39 2.48 -7.47 10.72
C GLY A 39 1.48 -8.34 11.48
N ALA A 40 0.32 -8.59 10.88
CA ALA A 40 -0.78 -9.36 11.46
C ALA A 40 -0.53 -10.87 11.48
N ALA A 41 0.12 -11.43 10.45
CA ALA A 41 0.20 -12.88 10.26
C ALA A 41 1.62 -13.43 10.07
N PHE A 42 2.66 -12.59 10.09
CA PHE A 42 4.06 -13.04 9.96
C PHE A 42 4.96 -12.48 11.06
N CYS A 43 5.23 -11.18 11.06
CA CYS A 43 6.09 -10.54 12.06
C CYS A 43 5.91 -9.01 12.07
N ILE A 44 5.40 -8.44 13.17
CA ILE A 44 5.24 -6.99 13.31
C ILE A 44 6.57 -6.23 13.26
N TYR A 45 7.68 -6.84 13.69
CA TYR A 45 9.00 -6.21 13.54
C TYR A 45 9.43 -6.13 12.08
N ALA A 46 9.12 -7.15 11.27
CA ALA A 46 9.38 -7.09 9.83
C ALA A 46 8.54 -6.00 9.15
N ALA A 47 7.26 -5.88 9.52
CA ALA A 47 6.39 -4.82 9.02
C ALA A 47 6.89 -3.43 9.41
N ARG A 48 7.33 -3.24 10.66
CA ARG A 48 7.95 -1.97 11.10
C ARG A 48 9.25 -1.64 10.36
N LEU A 49 10.08 -2.64 10.09
CA LEU A 49 11.30 -2.45 9.31
C LEU A 49 11.00 -1.97 7.89
N ALA A 50 9.94 -2.50 7.28
CA ALA A 50 9.51 -2.07 5.97
C ALA A 50 8.84 -0.69 5.99
N GLU A 51 7.93 -0.44 6.92
CA GLU A 51 7.11 0.78 6.92
C GLU A 51 7.82 1.99 7.51
N ALA A 52 8.46 1.82 8.68
CA ALA A 52 9.04 2.93 9.43
C ALA A 52 10.54 3.10 9.17
N ILE A 53 11.28 2.01 8.93
CA ILE A 53 12.75 2.08 8.83
C ILE A 53 13.24 2.26 7.39
N GLY A 54 12.49 1.76 6.40
CA GLY A 54 12.91 1.71 5.00
C GLY A 54 13.89 0.58 4.71
N ALA A 55 13.99 -0.43 5.58
CA ALA A 55 14.85 -1.59 5.38
C ALA A 55 14.24 -2.60 4.40
N VAL A 56 13.68 -2.13 3.28
CA VAL A 56 13.00 -2.93 2.27
C VAL A 56 14.01 -3.49 1.28
N THR A 57 14.09 -4.82 1.15
CA THR A 57 15.01 -5.50 0.22
C THR A 57 14.50 -5.54 -1.23
N ASP A 58 13.20 -5.34 -1.45
CA ASP A 58 12.56 -5.41 -2.76
C ASP A 58 11.66 -4.18 -2.97
N PHE A 59 11.84 -3.45 -4.07
CA PHE A 59 10.96 -2.35 -4.47
C PHE A 59 9.54 -2.89 -4.75
N VAL A 60 8.69 -2.95 -3.74
CA VAL A 60 7.25 -3.18 -3.95
C VAL A 60 6.56 -1.84 -3.70
N SER A 61 6.36 -1.09 -4.78
CA SER A 61 5.66 0.19 -4.73
C SER A 61 4.15 -0.04 -4.72
N ILE A 62 3.42 0.88 -4.09
CA ILE A 62 1.96 0.99 -4.09
C ILE A 62 1.48 1.52 -5.45
N ILE A 63 2.12 1.16 -6.57
CA ILE A 63 1.76 1.74 -7.87
C ILE A 63 1.23 0.60 -8.74
N PRO A 64 -0.01 0.69 -9.24
CA PRO A 64 -0.61 -0.33 -10.10
C PRO A 64 0.29 -0.68 -11.29
N GLY A 65 0.36 -1.94 -11.67
CA GLY A 65 1.15 -2.33 -12.86
C GLY A 65 2.66 -2.40 -12.70
N ARG A 66 3.22 -2.26 -11.49
CA ARG A 66 4.61 -2.66 -11.22
C ARG A 66 4.78 -4.15 -10.87
N GLY A 67 3.68 -4.91 -10.92
CA GLY A 67 3.67 -6.35 -10.75
C GLY A 67 4.45 -7.06 -11.87
N ARG A 68 4.78 -8.34 -11.65
CA ARG A 68 5.25 -9.22 -12.73
C ARG A 68 4.22 -9.21 -13.86
N LEU A 69 4.67 -9.35 -15.11
CA LEU A 69 3.86 -9.37 -16.33
C LEU A 69 2.50 -10.08 -16.17
N THR A 70 2.44 -11.20 -15.45
CA THR A 70 1.20 -11.90 -15.07
C THR A 70 0.10 -10.99 -14.50
N HIS A 71 0.40 -10.10 -13.54
CA HIS A 71 -0.60 -9.20 -12.94
C HIS A 71 -1.07 -8.14 -13.94
N GLN A 72 -0.15 -7.59 -14.75
CA GLN A 72 -0.51 -6.63 -15.81
C GLN A 72 -1.47 -7.26 -16.84
N LEU A 73 -1.19 -8.51 -17.24
CA LEU A 73 -2.07 -9.29 -18.12
C LEU A 73 -3.44 -9.52 -17.48
N LEU A 74 -3.48 -9.93 -16.20
CA LEU A 74 -4.74 -10.15 -15.47
C LEU A 74 -5.57 -8.88 -15.35
N ALA A 75 -4.92 -7.76 -15.02
CA ALA A 75 -5.57 -6.48 -14.80
C ALA A 75 -6.30 -5.96 -16.04
N VAL A 76 -5.83 -6.31 -17.24
CA VAL A 76 -6.40 -5.85 -18.52
C VAL A 76 -7.27 -6.91 -19.20
N ALA A 77 -6.83 -8.17 -19.21
CA ALA A 77 -7.56 -9.26 -19.86
C ALA A 77 -8.89 -9.56 -19.14
N LEU A 78 -8.92 -9.53 -17.81
CA LEU A 78 -10.12 -9.86 -17.05
C LEU A 78 -11.27 -8.85 -17.31
N PRO A 79 -11.07 -7.53 -17.25
CA PRO A 79 -12.09 -6.55 -17.68
C PRO A 79 -12.51 -6.71 -19.13
N GLN A 80 -11.58 -7.00 -20.03
CA GLN A 80 -11.88 -7.20 -21.45
C GLN A 80 -12.80 -8.40 -21.69
N ILE A 81 -12.61 -9.50 -20.94
CA ILE A 81 -13.48 -10.67 -20.98
C ILE A 81 -14.83 -10.36 -20.33
N PHE A 82 -14.80 -9.82 -19.11
CA PHE A 82 -15.99 -9.60 -18.28
C PHE A 82 -16.98 -8.63 -18.91
N TYR A 83 -16.50 -7.48 -19.41
CA TYR A 83 -17.34 -6.51 -20.11
C TYR A 83 -17.47 -6.80 -21.61
N GLY A 84 -16.83 -7.85 -22.12
CA GLY A 84 -16.86 -8.26 -23.52
C GLY A 84 -18.04 -9.19 -23.87
N PRO A 85 -18.07 -9.72 -25.11
CA PRO A 85 -19.08 -10.69 -25.55
C PRO A 85 -19.10 -11.98 -24.74
N ASN A 86 -17.96 -12.35 -24.17
CA ASN A 86 -17.76 -13.60 -23.43
C ASN A 86 -17.99 -13.48 -21.91
N GLY A 87 -18.45 -12.32 -21.43
CA GLY A 87 -18.65 -12.08 -19.99
C GLY A 87 -19.67 -13.03 -19.35
N VAL A 88 -20.75 -13.34 -20.07
CA VAL A 88 -21.77 -14.30 -19.59
C VAL A 88 -21.19 -15.70 -19.42
N ASP A 89 -20.32 -16.14 -20.34
CA ASP A 89 -19.69 -17.46 -20.26
C ASP A 89 -18.62 -17.54 -19.18
N LEU A 90 -17.93 -16.43 -18.89
CA LEU A 90 -17.05 -16.29 -17.73
C LEU A 90 -17.85 -16.48 -16.43
N ILE A 91 -18.96 -15.75 -16.29
CA ILE A 91 -19.83 -15.77 -15.11
C ILE A 91 -20.45 -17.17 -14.90
N LYS A 92 -20.87 -17.82 -15.99
CA LYS A 92 -21.47 -19.17 -15.96
C LYS A 92 -20.45 -20.31 -15.86
N GLY A 93 -19.15 -20.00 -15.83
CA GLY A 93 -18.07 -21.00 -15.76
C GLY A 93 -17.96 -21.91 -16.98
N ARG A 94 -18.41 -21.41 -18.14
CA ARG A 94 -18.45 -22.13 -19.44
C ARG A 94 -17.37 -21.66 -20.40
N LEU A 95 -16.62 -20.61 -20.06
CA LEU A 95 -15.60 -20.05 -20.94
C LEU A 95 -14.45 -21.04 -21.22
N PRO A 96 -14.19 -21.41 -22.49
CA PRO A 96 -13.10 -22.33 -22.84
C PRO A 96 -11.71 -21.76 -22.52
N TYR A 97 -10.78 -22.63 -22.16
CA TYR A 97 -9.39 -22.25 -21.87
C TYR A 97 -8.72 -21.53 -23.05
N SER A 98 -8.90 -22.03 -24.28
CA SER A 98 -8.34 -21.45 -25.50
C SER A 98 -8.87 -20.03 -25.78
N THR A 99 -10.13 -19.76 -25.44
CA THR A 99 -10.70 -18.41 -25.54
C THR A 99 -10.02 -17.45 -24.57
N ILE A 100 -9.82 -17.87 -23.31
CA ILE A 100 -9.10 -17.08 -22.30
C ILE A 100 -7.67 -16.82 -22.75
N GLU A 101 -6.98 -17.85 -23.24
CA GLU A 101 -5.61 -17.74 -23.75
C GLU A 101 -5.52 -16.73 -24.91
N SER A 102 -6.50 -16.71 -25.81
CA SER A 102 -6.56 -15.72 -26.89
C SER A 102 -6.68 -14.29 -26.35
N TYR A 103 -7.54 -14.04 -25.36
CA TYR A 103 -7.64 -12.73 -24.71
C TYR A 103 -6.32 -12.29 -24.05
N VAL A 104 -5.68 -13.20 -23.31
CA VAL A 104 -4.41 -12.90 -22.63
C VAL A 104 -3.30 -12.61 -23.64
N ASN A 105 -3.22 -13.37 -24.74
CA ASN A 105 -2.26 -13.11 -25.82
C ASN A 105 -2.50 -11.76 -26.51
N ASN A 106 -3.76 -11.40 -26.77
CA ASN A 106 -4.09 -10.09 -27.35
C ASN A 106 -3.75 -8.96 -26.37
N THR A 107 -4.08 -9.12 -25.09
CA THR A 107 -3.70 -8.17 -24.03
C THR A 107 -2.19 -7.95 -23.98
N TYR A 108 -1.38 -9.01 -24.12
CA TYR A 108 0.08 -8.86 -24.19
C TYR A 108 0.51 -7.95 -25.35
N LYS A 109 -0.09 -8.12 -26.54
CA LYS A 109 0.19 -7.26 -27.71
C LYS A 109 -0.23 -5.82 -27.44
N ASP A 110 -1.41 -5.59 -26.88
CA ASP A 110 -1.91 -4.26 -26.52
C ASP A 110 -0.94 -3.55 -25.55
N LEU A 111 -0.47 -4.25 -24.50
CA LEU A 111 0.45 -3.69 -23.52
C LEU A 111 1.83 -3.36 -24.11
N VAL A 112 2.26 -4.13 -25.11
CA VAL A 112 3.50 -3.91 -25.84
C VAL A 112 3.38 -2.71 -26.78
N GLU A 113 2.25 -2.57 -27.49
CA GLU A 113 1.94 -1.41 -28.33
C GLU A 113 1.83 -0.13 -27.48
N ALA A 114 1.26 -0.26 -26.29
CA ALA A 114 1.14 0.82 -25.32
C ALA A 114 2.46 1.28 -24.67
N GLY A 115 3.57 0.56 -24.93
CA GLY A 115 4.85 0.81 -24.28
C GLY A 115 4.82 0.61 -22.76
N ILE A 116 3.85 -0.15 -22.25
CA ILE A 116 3.75 -0.55 -20.83
C ILE A 116 4.73 -1.70 -20.56
N VAL A 117 4.89 -2.58 -21.54
CA VAL A 117 5.85 -3.68 -21.54
C VAL A 117 7.02 -3.30 -22.45
N ASN A 118 8.23 -3.22 -21.89
CA ASN A 118 9.42 -2.85 -22.67
C ASN A 118 9.88 -4.04 -23.55
N LYS A 119 9.83 -3.87 -24.87
CA LYS A 119 10.30 -4.85 -25.87
C LYS A 119 11.79 -5.18 -25.71
N GLU A 120 12.63 -4.19 -25.41
CA GLU A 120 14.09 -4.33 -25.30
C GLU A 120 14.49 -5.18 -24.08
N ALA A 121 13.72 -5.10 -22.99
CA ALA A 121 13.93 -5.93 -21.81
C ALA A 121 13.51 -7.41 -22.00
N ILE A 122 12.74 -7.71 -23.06
CA ILE A 122 12.27 -9.07 -23.38
C ILE A 122 13.24 -9.77 -24.33
N GLU A 123 13.92 -9.04 -25.22
CA GLU A 123 14.95 -9.61 -26.10
C GLU A 123 16.15 -10.17 -25.32
N GLU A 124 16.43 -9.67 -24.11
CA GLU A 124 17.45 -10.22 -23.19
C GLU A 124 16.93 -11.31 -22.22
N PHE A 125 15.61 -11.42 -22.02
CA PHE A 125 14.99 -12.33 -21.03
C PHE A 125 13.99 -13.29 -21.70
N GLU A 126 14.53 -14.29 -22.41
CA GLU A 126 13.92 -15.54 -22.91
C GLU A 126 12.38 -15.58 -23.03
N ASP A 127 11.84 -15.81 -24.23
CA ASP A 127 10.43 -16.13 -24.57
C ASP A 127 9.70 -17.00 -23.53
N LYS A 128 10.44 -17.84 -22.80
CA LYS A 128 9.99 -18.66 -21.68
C LYS A 128 9.30 -17.88 -20.56
N LEU A 129 9.80 -16.71 -20.14
CA LEU A 129 9.19 -15.93 -19.04
C LEU A 129 7.85 -15.32 -19.45
N VAL A 130 7.77 -14.83 -20.69
CA VAL A 130 6.54 -14.31 -21.28
C VAL A 130 5.50 -15.43 -21.41
N ASN A 131 5.89 -16.56 -21.98
CA ASN A 131 5.02 -17.74 -22.12
C ASN A 131 4.55 -18.28 -20.76
N GLU A 132 5.41 -18.30 -19.74
CA GLU A 132 5.03 -18.66 -18.37
C GLU A 132 4.00 -17.66 -17.81
N SER A 133 4.21 -16.37 -18.02
CA SER A 133 3.30 -15.31 -17.55
C SER A 133 1.92 -15.40 -18.19
N ILE A 134 1.86 -15.64 -19.50
CA ILE A 134 0.62 -15.86 -20.26
C ILE A 134 -0.09 -17.11 -19.75
N THR A 135 0.64 -18.21 -19.58
CA THR A 135 0.11 -19.47 -19.06
C THR A 135 -0.47 -19.29 -17.66
N TYR A 136 0.22 -18.57 -16.77
CA TYR A 136 -0.24 -18.31 -15.42
C TYR A 136 -1.49 -17.44 -15.39
N ALA A 137 -1.51 -16.33 -16.14
CA ALA A 137 -2.68 -15.47 -16.23
C ALA A 137 -3.90 -16.25 -16.75
N THR A 138 -3.71 -17.06 -17.80
CA THR A 138 -4.77 -17.89 -18.39
C THR A 138 -5.33 -18.90 -17.38
N LYS A 139 -4.46 -19.63 -16.66
CA LYS A 139 -4.88 -20.58 -15.63
C LYS A 139 -5.62 -19.92 -14.47
N MET A 140 -5.22 -18.72 -14.06
CA MET A 140 -5.87 -17.99 -12.97
C MET A 140 -7.27 -17.51 -13.38
N ILE A 141 -7.43 -16.91 -14.56
CA ILE A 141 -8.76 -16.51 -15.08
C ILE A 141 -9.65 -17.74 -15.29
N TYR A 142 -9.09 -18.83 -15.81
CA TYR A 142 -9.83 -20.08 -15.96
C TYR A 142 -10.30 -20.64 -14.60
N SER A 143 -9.43 -20.61 -13.58
CA SER A 143 -9.79 -21.04 -12.23
C SER A 143 -10.90 -20.16 -11.64
N LEU A 144 -10.82 -18.83 -11.83
CA LEU A 144 -11.88 -17.90 -11.46
C LEU A 144 -13.21 -18.26 -12.15
N SER A 145 -13.20 -18.39 -13.48
CA SER A 145 -14.37 -18.78 -14.30
C SER A 145 -15.07 -20.01 -13.72
N ARG A 146 -14.31 -21.05 -13.36
CA ARG A 146 -14.87 -22.30 -12.82
C ARG A 146 -15.54 -22.15 -11.46
N VAL A 147 -15.13 -21.19 -10.64
CA VAL A 147 -15.71 -20.98 -9.30
C VAL A 147 -16.81 -19.92 -9.28
N MET A 148 -16.94 -19.08 -10.33
CA MET A 148 -17.96 -18.02 -10.40
C MET A 148 -19.39 -18.50 -10.13
N PRO A 149 -19.90 -19.60 -10.73
CA PRO A 149 -21.28 -20.05 -10.47
C PRO A 149 -21.50 -20.44 -9.01
N ILE A 150 -20.47 -20.99 -8.36
CA ILE A 150 -20.53 -21.40 -6.96
C ILE A 150 -20.61 -20.17 -6.07
N PHE A 151 -19.82 -19.13 -6.36
CA PHE A 151 -19.87 -17.88 -5.60
C PHE A 151 -21.20 -17.15 -5.74
N ILE A 152 -21.70 -17.04 -6.96
CA ILE A 152 -23.01 -16.43 -7.22
C ILE A 152 -24.10 -17.11 -6.40
N SER A 153 -24.11 -18.44 -6.38
CA SER A 153 -25.08 -19.20 -5.61
C SER A 153 -24.88 -19.11 -4.10
N ARG A 154 -23.64 -19.22 -3.59
CA ARG A 154 -23.37 -19.30 -2.15
C ARG A 154 -23.35 -17.96 -1.43
N ILE A 155 -22.75 -16.95 -2.06
CA ILE A 155 -22.73 -15.57 -1.53
C ILE A 155 -24.08 -14.91 -1.83
N GLY A 156 -24.76 -15.30 -2.91
CA GLY A 156 -26.02 -14.70 -3.34
C GLY A 156 -25.78 -13.37 -4.06
N LEU A 157 -24.85 -13.38 -5.02
CA LEU A 157 -24.61 -12.24 -5.92
C LEU A 157 -25.65 -12.26 -7.04
N ASN A 158 -26.20 -11.10 -7.42
CA ASN A 158 -27.10 -11.01 -8.56
C ASN A 158 -26.31 -10.83 -9.87
N GLU A 159 -26.40 -11.82 -10.77
CA GLU A 159 -25.73 -11.82 -12.08
C GLU A 159 -26.02 -10.55 -12.91
N GLY A 160 -27.22 -9.98 -12.79
CA GLY A 160 -27.65 -8.82 -13.58
C GLY A 160 -27.05 -7.48 -13.12
N SER A 161 -26.50 -7.41 -11.90
CA SER A 161 -25.93 -6.19 -11.32
C SER A 161 -24.43 -6.29 -11.05
N LEU A 162 -23.77 -7.37 -11.50
CA LEU A 162 -22.35 -7.59 -11.26
C LEU A 162 -21.47 -6.51 -11.92
N ARG A 163 -20.45 -6.10 -11.17
CA ARG A 163 -19.37 -5.24 -11.67
C ARG A 163 -18.03 -5.86 -11.37
N LEU A 164 -17.03 -5.47 -12.16
CA LEU A 164 -15.65 -5.87 -12.01
C LEU A 164 -14.75 -4.63 -11.96
N PHE A 165 -13.86 -4.60 -10.98
CA PHE A 165 -12.74 -3.68 -10.91
C PHE A 165 -11.43 -4.45 -10.81
N THR A 166 -10.39 -3.99 -11.49
CA THR A 166 -9.03 -4.52 -11.36
C THR A 166 -8.07 -3.40 -10.99
N GLU A 167 -7.04 -3.74 -10.21
CA GLU A 167 -6.06 -2.77 -9.68
C GLU A 167 -6.74 -1.58 -8.98
N LEU A 168 -7.78 -1.85 -8.20
CA LEU A 168 -8.59 -0.83 -7.53
C LEU A 168 -7.79 -0.20 -6.37
N PHE A 169 -7.30 1.02 -6.60
CA PHE A 169 -6.56 1.79 -5.61
C PHE A 169 -7.53 2.46 -4.61
N MET A 170 -7.29 2.30 -3.30
CA MET A 170 -8.16 2.84 -2.26
C MET A 170 -7.38 3.44 -1.07
N TYR A 171 -7.96 4.49 -0.47
CA TYR A 171 -7.52 5.08 0.79
C TYR A 171 -8.62 4.95 1.85
N SER A 172 -8.40 4.11 2.86
CA SER A 172 -9.29 3.94 4.01
C SER A 172 -8.69 4.61 5.24
N TYR A 173 -9.23 5.78 5.61
CA TYR A 173 -8.91 6.41 6.90
C TYR A 173 -9.60 5.73 8.08
N ARG A 174 -10.66 4.94 7.85
CA ARG A 174 -11.32 4.13 8.90
C ARG A 174 -10.40 3.02 9.41
N PHE A 175 -9.69 2.36 8.50
CA PHE A 175 -8.77 1.27 8.85
C PHE A 175 -7.29 1.67 8.80
N HIS A 176 -7.02 2.94 8.47
CA HIS A 176 -5.68 3.49 8.21
C HIS A 176 -4.87 2.71 7.17
N VAL A 177 -5.55 2.27 6.10
CA VAL A 177 -4.97 1.45 5.04
C VAL A 177 -4.95 2.19 3.72
N VAL A 178 -3.84 2.07 3.01
CA VAL A 178 -3.76 2.34 1.58
C VAL A 178 -3.40 1.05 0.85
N GLY A 179 -4.09 0.75 -0.24
CA GLY A 179 -3.97 -0.53 -0.91
C GLY A 179 -4.44 -0.51 -2.35
N ILE A 180 -4.01 -1.51 -3.11
CA ILE A 180 -4.47 -1.79 -4.46
C ILE A 180 -5.00 -3.21 -4.45
N ILE A 181 -6.30 -3.36 -4.68
CA ILE A 181 -6.91 -4.68 -4.81
C ILE A 181 -6.68 -5.18 -6.23
N ASP A 182 -6.16 -6.39 -6.33
CA ASP A 182 -5.87 -7.09 -7.58
C ASP A 182 -7.15 -7.20 -8.46
N ALA A 183 -8.24 -7.74 -7.92
CA ALA A 183 -9.57 -7.65 -8.54
C ALA A 183 -10.72 -7.73 -7.53
N VAL A 184 -11.85 -7.11 -7.86
CA VAL A 184 -13.12 -7.18 -7.12
C VAL A 184 -14.25 -7.49 -8.09
N ILE A 185 -15.05 -8.50 -7.79
CA ILE A 185 -16.35 -8.71 -8.44
C ILE A 185 -17.43 -8.45 -7.41
N GLU A 186 -18.28 -7.46 -7.65
CA GLU A 186 -19.28 -7.01 -6.68
C GLU A 186 -20.70 -7.03 -7.24
N ASP A 187 -21.66 -7.19 -6.33
CA ASP A 187 -23.05 -6.80 -6.50
C ASP A 187 -23.35 -5.67 -5.50
N PRO A 188 -23.32 -4.41 -5.95
CA PRO A 188 -23.47 -3.27 -5.06
C PRO A 188 -24.92 -3.05 -4.61
N ILE A 189 -25.91 -3.69 -5.26
CA ILE A 189 -27.31 -3.63 -4.81
C ILE A 189 -27.47 -4.46 -3.54
N SER A 190 -26.94 -5.68 -3.52
CA SER A 190 -26.94 -6.54 -2.33
C SER A 190 -25.80 -6.21 -1.35
N ARG A 191 -24.88 -5.31 -1.73
CA ARG A 191 -23.66 -4.95 -0.99
C ARG A 191 -22.78 -6.16 -0.70
N LYS A 192 -22.62 -7.03 -1.70
CA LYS A 192 -21.81 -8.24 -1.61
C LYS A 192 -20.69 -8.24 -2.62
N ALA A 193 -19.57 -8.87 -2.29
CA ALA A 193 -18.44 -8.93 -3.21
C ALA A 193 -17.53 -10.13 -3.02
N LEU A 194 -16.83 -10.48 -4.09
CA LEU A 194 -15.70 -11.38 -4.14
C LEU A 194 -14.42 -10.55 -4.33
N VAL A 195 -13.55 -10.55 -3.32
CA VAL A 195 -12.24 -9.89 -3.37
C VAL A 195 -11.18 -10.91 -3.75
N ILE A 196 -10.40 -10.63 -4.77
CA ILE A 196 -9.48 -11.59 -5.38
C ILE A 196 -8.04 -11.07 -5.26
N GLU A 197 -7.19 -11.89 -4.67
CA GLU A 197 -5.74 -11.69 -4.62
C GLU A 197 -5.04 -12.71 -5.52
N TRP A 198 -4.27 -12.24 -6.51
CA TRP A 198 -3.49 -13.08 -7.41
C TRP A 198 -2.11 -13.37 -6.81
N LYS A 199 -1.69 -14.63 -6.79
CA LYS A 199 -0.35 -15.01 -6.31
C LYS A 199 0.29 -16.07 -7.19
N THR A 200 1.57 -15.91 -7.52
CA THR A 200 2.29 -16.87 -8.39
C THR A 200 2.93 -18.05 -7.66
N GLY A 201 2.84 -18.13 -6.32
CA GLY A 201 3.39 -19.25 -5.54
C GLY A 201 2.51 -20.52 -5.56
N LYS A 202 2.97 -21.61 -4.90
CA LYS A 202 2.24 -22.89 -4.80
C LYS A 202 1.20 -22.97 -3.66
N THR A 203 1.62 -22.73 -2.41
CA THR A 203 0.71 -22.68 -1.23
C THR A 203 0.71 -21.31 -0.57
N PRO A 204 -0.45 -20.70 -0.24
CA PRO A 204 -0.46 -19.37 0.32
C PRO A 204 0.09 -19.34 1.74
N GLU A 205 0.96 -18.37 1.99
CA GLU A 205 1.43 -18.02 3.32
C GLU A 205 0.34 -17.28 4.09
N ASN A 206 0.38 -17.32 5.42
CA ASN A 206 -0.68 -16.72 6.25
C ASN A 206 -0.80 -15.20 6.03
N TRP A 207 0.30 -14.50 5.71
CA TRP A 207 0.27 -13.07 5.39
C TRP A 207 -0.35 -12.79 4.02
N GLU A 208 -0.36 -13.73 3.08
CA GLU A 208 -1.07 -13.55 1.79
C GLU A 208 -2.59 -13.63 2.02
N ILE A 209 -3.03 -14.51 2.92
CA ILE A 209 -4.43 -14.60 3.35
C ILE A 209 -4.83 -13.32 4.10
N ALA A 210 -3.99 -12.85 5.03
CA ALA A 210 -4.22 -11.60 5.76
C ALA A 210 -4.35 -10.38 4.82
N GLN A 211 -3.60 -10.37 3.71
CA GLN A 211 -3.68 -9.32 2.71
C GLN A 211 -5.06 -9.30 2.02
N ALA A 212 -5.54 -10.46 1.57
CA ALA A 212 -6.87 -10.57 0.96
C ALA A 212 -7.99 -10.13 1.94
N TYR A 213 -7.88 -10.50 3.23
CA TYR A 213 -8.81 -10.03 4.26
C TYR A 213 -8.71 -8.52 4.53
N THR A 214 -7.52 -7.93 4.44
CA THR A 214 -7.35 -6.48 4.55
C THR A 214 -8.11 -5.76 3.43
N TYR A 215 -8.02 -6.30 2.21
CA TYR A 215 -8.75 -5.80 1.05
C TYR A 215 -10.26 -6.00 1.16
N ALA A 216 -10.72 -7.13 1.70
CA ALA A 216 -12.14 -7.35 1.99
C ALA A 216 -12.72 -6.33 2.98
N LEU A 217 -11.96 -5.92 4.00
CA LEU A 217 -12.39 -4.86 4.93
C LEU A 217 -12.56 -3.51 4.22
N MET A 218 -11.62 -3.14 3.36
CA MET A 218 -11.70 -1.91 2.57
C MET A 218 -12.87 -1.94 1.59
N GLU A 219 -13.12 -3.09 0.96
CA GLU A 219 -14.24 -3.29 0.04
C GLU A 219 -15.59 -3.22 0.77
N ALA A 220 -15.68 -3.82 1.97
CA ALA A 220 -16.89 -3.71 2.78
C ALA A 220 -17.18 -2.27 3.22
N GLU A 221 -16.15 -1.46 3.51
CA GLU A 221 -16.32 -0.02 3.74
C GLU A 221 -16.80 0.69 2.47
N ARG A 222 -16.21 0.35 1.31
CA ARG A 222 -16.56 0.92 0.01
C ARG A 222 -18.02 0.67 -0.35
N LEU A 223 -18.54 -0.53 -0.11
CA LEU A 223 -19.95 -0.90 -0.31
C LEU A 223 -20.91 -0.29 0.72
N GLY A 224 -20.43 0.53 1.64
CA GLY A 224 -21.27 1.26 2.59
C GLY A 224 -21.84 0.37 3.71
N HIS A 225 -21.12 -0.68 4.12
CA HIS A 225 -21.48 -1.40 5.35
C HIS A 225 -21.22 -0.51 6.57
N GLU A 226 -22.23 -0.37 7.44
CA GLU A 226 -22.07 0.35 8.71
C GLU A 226 -21.03 -0.35 9.61
N ASP A 227 -21.09 -1.68 9.62
CA ASP A 227 -20.10 -2.58 10.23
C ASP A 227 -19.40 -3.44 9.16
N PRO A 228 -18.31 -2.93 8.54
CA PRO A 228 -17.53 -3.69 7.56
C PRO A 228 -16.79 -4.87 8.19
N VAL A 229 -16.47 -4.81 9.49
CA VAL A 229 -15.79 -5.91 10.18
C VAL A 229 -16.73 -7.12 10.26
N GLY A 230 -17.96 -6.92 10.72
CA GLY A 230 -18.98 -7.98 10.72
C GLY A 230 -19.39 -8.42 9.31
N ALA A 231 -19.33 -7.54 8.31
CA ALA A 231 -19.61 -7.90 6.91
C ALA A 231 -18.62 -8.94 6.37
N VAL A 232 -17.35 -8.82 6.73
CA VAL A 232 -16.30 -9.76 6.30
C VAL A 232 -16.20 -10.96 7.23
N ARG A 233 -16.34 -10.75 8.55
CA ARG A 233 -16.10 -11.78 9.56
C ARG A 233 -17.30 -12.69 9.79
N ASP A 234 -18.50 -12.12 9.92
CA ASP A 234 -19.66 -12.82 10.48
C ASP A 234 -20.68 -13.15 9.39
N ARG A 235 -21.07 -12.14 8.60
CA ARG A 235 -22.05 -12.29 7.51
C ARG A 235 -21.45 -12.86 6.24
N GLU A 236 -20.15 -12.62 6.04
CA GLU A 236 -19.40 -12.96 4.82
C GLU A 236 -20.07 -12.40 3.56
N ASP A 237 -20.60 -11.18 3.66
CA ASP A 237 -21.11 -10.42 2.52
C ASP A 237 -19.97 -10.10 1.53
N VAL A 238 -18.75 -9.91 2.06
CA VAL A 238 -17.54 -9.68 1.27
C VAL A 238 -16.53 -10.80 1.54
N VAL A 239 -16.31 -11.65 0.54
CA VAL A 239 -15.49 -12.87 0.66
C VAL A 239 -14.14 -12.68 -0.03
N PRO A 240 -13.02 -12.81 0.70
CA PRO A 240 -11.68 -12.79 0.12
C PRO A 240 -11.24 -14.17 -0.37
N ILE A 241 -10.59 -14.21 -1.53
CA ILE A 241 -9.96 -15.41 -2.08
C ILE A 241 -8.55 -15.13 -2.60
N VAL A 242 -7.72 -16.17 -2.59
CA VAL A 242 -6.39 -16.15 -3.22
C VAL A 242 -6.37 -17.13 -4.39
N ILE A 243 -6.13 -16.65 -5.60
CA ILE A 243 -6.04 -17.49 -6.80
C ILE A 243 -4.59 -17.65 -7.25
N ARG A 244 -4.22 -18.87 -7.61
CA ARG A 244 -2.87 -19.28 -8.00
C ARG A 244 -2.87 -20.12 -9.28
N PRO A 245 -1.79 -20.10 -10.07
CA PRO A 245 -1.73 -20.83 -11.33
C PRO A 245 -1.31 -22.29 -11.14
N THR A 246 -0.74 -22.61 -9.97
CA THR A 246 -0.20 -23.93 -9.62
C THR A 246 -0.47 -24.22 -8.14
N GLY A 247 -0.35 -25.50 -7.75
CA GLY A 247 -0.62 -25.97 -6.39
C GLY A 247 -1.78 -26.97 -6.38
N LYS A 248 -1.99 -27.63 -5.24
CA LYS A 248 -3.11 -28.57 -5.05
C LYS A 248 -4.46 -27.85 -4.96
N ILE A 249 -4.46 -26.66 -4.36
CA ILE A 249 -5.62 -25.78 -4.21
C ILE A 249 -5.30 -24.50 -4.97
N THR A 250 -5.90 -24.33 -6.14
CA THR A 250 -5.67 -23.15 -7.01
C THR A 250 -6.52 -21.96 -6.59
N VAL A 251 -7.71 -22.18 -6.03
CA VAL A 251 -8.57 -21.15 -5.44
C VAL A 251 -8.64 -21.39 -3.95
N TYR A 252 -7.99 -20.53 -3.18
CA TYR A 252 -7.82 -20.69 -1.75
C TYR A 252 -8.71 -19.72 -0.97
N SER A 253 -9.48 -20.25 -0.03
CA SER A 253 -10.35 -19.49 0.86
C SER A 253 -10.53 -20.19 2.20
N ILE A 254 -10.57 -19.39 3.27
CA ILE A 254 -10.91 -19.82 4.63
C ILE A 254 -12.27 -19.29 5.10
N ALA A 255 -12.99 -18.56 4.25
CA ALA A 255 -14.36 -18.13 4.54
C ALA A 255 -15.28 -19.35 4.71
N ASP A 256 -16.24 -19.28 5.62
CA ASP A 256 -17.10 -20.41 5.98
C ASP A 256 -18.13 -20.72 4.88
N THR A 257 -18.67 -19.69 4.23
CA THR A 257 -19.55 -19.77 3.05
C THR A 257 -18.85 -20.42 1.85
N PHE A 258 -17.53 -20.23 1.73
CA PHE A 258 -16.73 -20.80 0.66
C PHE A 258 -15.37 -21.26 1.17
N ARG A 259 -15.34 -22.35 1.93
CA ARG A 259 -14.10 -22.93 2.43
C ARG A 259 -13.51 -23.90 1.40
N THR A 260 -12.26 -23.66 0.98
CA THR A 260 -11.50 -24.59 0.12
C THR A 260 -10.22 -25.09 0.77
N ALA A 261 -9.85 -24.53 1.92
CA ALA A 261 -8.65 -24.89 2.64
C ALA A 261 -8.94 -25.45 4.03
N ASP A 262 -8.22 -26.51 4.40
CA ASP A 262 -8.30 -27.14 5.72
C ASP A 262 -7.44 -26.46 6.79
N LYS A 263 -6.83 -25.29 6.50
CA LYS A 263 -6.02 -24.59 7.51
C LYS A 263 -6.93 -24.08 8.64
N THR A 264 -6.55 -24.39 9.87
CA THR A 264 -7.14 -23.81 11.09
C THR A 264 -6.57 -22.41 11.33
N ILE A 265 -7.07 -21.43 10.58
CA ILE A 265 -6.83 -20.01 10.86
C ILE A 265 -8.07 -19.47 11.56
N ASP A 266 -7.90 -18.91 12.75
CA ASP A 266 -8.97 -18.18 13.41
C ASP A 266 -9.20 -16.84 12.69
N LYS A 267 -10.35 -16.73 12.01
CA LYS A 267 -10.77 -15.54 11.27
C LYS A 267 -10.95 -14.32 12.19
N TYR A 268 -11.41 -14.52 13.43
CA TYR A 268 -11.58 -13.44 14.41
C TYR A 268 -10.23 -12.88 14.83
N GLU A 269 -9.30 -13.77 15.21
CA GLU A 269 -7.95 -13.38 15.58
C GLU A 269 -7.22 -12.71 14.41
N LEU A 270 -7.36 -13.24 13.20
CA LEU A 270 -6.75 -12.67 12.00
C LEU A 270 -7.19 -11.23 11.75
N ILE A 271 -8.51 -10.97 11.75
CA ILE A 271 -9.05 -9.63 11.52
C ILE A 271 -8.66 -8.68 12.65
N ARG A 272 -8.71 -9.12 13.92
CA ARG A 272 -8.23 -8.33 15.05
C ARG A 272 -6.77 -7.95 14.88
N ASN A 273 -5.91 -8.90 14.48
CA ASN A 273 -4.49 -8.66 14.26
C ASN A 273 -4.23 -7.73 13.06
N ILE A 274 -5.07 -7.76 12.01
CA ILE A 274 -5.01 -6.80 10.89
C ILE A 274 -5.24 -5.38 11.40
N LEU A 275 -6.34 -5.16 12.14
CA LEU A 275 -6.68 -3.84 12.70
C LEU A 275 -5.59 -3.34 13.66
N LEU A 276 -5.17 -4.18 14.60
CA LEU A 276 -4.13 -3.85 15.58
C LEU A 276 -2.77 -3.55 14.92
N SER A 277 -2.43 -4.27 13.84
CA SER A 277 -1.22 -4.04 13.05
C SER A 277 -1.28 -2.69 12.33
N ALA A 278 -2.42 -2.36 11.70
CA ALA A 278 -2.62 -1.09 11.00
C ALA A 278 -2.45 0.09 11.95
N GLU A 279 -3.22 0.12 13.04
CA GLU A 279 -3.20 1.19 14.03
C GLU A 279 -1.81 1.33 14.67
N HIS A 280 -1.13 0.22 15.00
CA HIS A 280 0.23 0.26 15.56
C HIS A 280 1.26 0.85 14.58
N LEU A 281 1.20 0.46 13.30
CA LEU A 281 2.15 0.95 12.31
C LEU A 281 1.97 2.45 12.06
N VAL A 282 0.73 2.95 12.04
CA VAL A 282 0.42 4.39 11.95
C VAL A 282 0.97 5.13 13.17
N LEU A 283 0.66 4.68 14.39
CA LEU A 283 1.20 5.29 15.62
C LEU A 283 2.74 5.29 15.64
N THR A 284 3.37 4.30 15.03
CA THR A 284 4.84 4.20 14.96
C THR A 284 5.46 5.29 14.09
N ILE A 285 4.82 5.64 12.98
CA ILE A 285 5.32 6.66 12.04
C ILE A 285 4.77 8.06 12.34
N THR A 286 3.72 8.19 13.14
CA THR A 286 3.14 9.49 13.48
C THR A 286 3.97 10.23 14.53
N GLU A 287 4.19 11.53 14.33
CA GLU A 287 4.71 12.40 15.39
C GLU A 287 3.59 12.76 16.36
N TYR A 288 3.36 11.89 17.35
CA TYR A 288 2.25 12.03 18.29
C TYR A 288 2.23 13.37 19.05
N THR A 289 3.39 14.01 19.23
CA THR A 289 3.50 15.31 19.93
C THR A 289 2.82 16.46 19.19
N ASP A 290 2.50 16.28 17.90
CA ASP A 290 1.74 17.26 17.12
C ASP A 290 0.22 17.19 17.44
N TYR A 291 -0.25 16.11 18.10
CA TYR A 291 -1.69 15.84 18.35
C TYR A 291 -2.08 15.80 19.84
N ILE A 292 -1.12 15.60 20.74
CA ILE A 292 -1.36 15.54 22.19
C ILE A 292 -0.43 16.49 22.92
N ASP A 293 -0.87 17.00 24.07
CA ASP A 293 -0.07 17.89 24.89
C ASP A 293 1.10 17.16 25.59
N LYS A 294 2.07 17.95 26.07
CA LYS A 294 3.29 17.45 26.72
C LYS A 294 3.01 16.63 27.99
N ASN A 295 1.96 16.93 28.74
CA ASN A 295 1.62 16.18 29.95
C ASN A 295 1.08 14.81 29.58
N THR A 296 0.16 14.74 28.62
CA THR A 296 -0.35 13.46 28.08
C THR A 296 0.81 12.61 27.53
N ALA A 297 1.70 13.19 26.73
CA ALA A 297 2.89 12.48 26.24
C ALA A 297 3.79 11.94 27.37
N LYS A 298 3.95 12.70 28.46
CA LYS A 298 4.76 12.32 29.62
C LYS A 298 4.11 11.19 30.43
N ILE A 299 2.78 11.19 30.58
CA ILE A 299 2.01 10.15 31.26
C ILE A 299 2.03 8.86 30.42
N CYS A 300 1.86 8.97 29.10
CA CYS A 300 1.82 7.85 28.16
C CYS A 300 3.21 7.33 27.78
N SER A 301 4.02 7.08 28.80
CA SER A 301 5.38 6.61 28.69
C SER A 301 5.64 5.52 29.71
N ILE A 302 6.26 4.43 29.27
CA ILE A 302 6.57 3.25 30.08
C ILE A 302 8.07 3.12 30.31
N ARG A 303 8.45 2.30 31.29
CA ARG A 303 9.86 1.91 31.50
C ARG A 303 10.25 0.83 30.49
N GLY A 304 11.30 1.09 29.74
CA GLY A 304 11.97 0.12 28.87
C GLY A 304 12.76 -0.91 29.67
N LEU A 305 13.35 -1.88 28.96
CA LEU A 305 14.11 -2.99 29.56
C LEU A 305 15.31 -2.53 30.40
N HIS A 306 15.88 -1.35 30.12
CA HIS A 306 17.03 -0.80 30.85
C HIS A 306 16.65 0.45 31.66
N GLY A 307 15.38 0.56 32.05
CA GLY A 307 14.87 1.69 32.84
C GLY A 307 14.67 2.98 32.04
N GLN A 308 15.02 3.02 30.75
CA GLN A 308 14.80 4.20 29.92
C GLN A 308 13.31 4.45 29.70
N LYS A 309 12.90 5.73 29.71
CA LYS A 309 11.51 6.10 29.44
C LYS A 309 11.23 6.02 27.94
N ILE A 310 10.26 5.20 27.54
CA ILE A 310 9.84 5.04 26.14
C ILE A 310 8.36 5.41 26.00
N SER A 311 7.98 6.00 24.87
CA SER A 311 6.57 6.26 24.57
C SER A 311 5.80 4.95 24.44
N ALA A 312 4.64 4.86 25.11
CA ALA A 312 3.75 3.71 25.02
C ALA A 312 3.25 3.49 23.58
N PHE A 313 3.00 4.57 22.83
CA PHE A 313 2.49 4.53 21.44
C PHE A 313 3.43 3.81 20.46
N ARG A 314 4.72 3.70 20.78
CA ARG A 314 5.72 3.02 19.92
C ARG A 314 5.99 1.58 20.34
N ARG A 315 5.37 1.09 21.41
CA ARG A 315 5.54 -0.28 21.92
C ARG A 315 4.74 -1.25 21.05
N ALA A 316 5.43 -2.24 20.47
CA ALA A 316 4.77 -3.27 19.67
C ALA A 316 3.77 -4.09 20.53
N PRO A 317 2.50 -4.22 20.09
CA PRO A 317 1.47 -4.99 20.76
C PRO A 317 1.89 -6.42 21.07
N LYS A 318 1.39 -6.96 22.19
CA LYS A 318 1.84 -8.27 22.63
C LYS A 318 1.32 -9.42 21.78
N ASP A 319 0.12 -9.24 21.27
CA ASP A 319 -0.67 -10.24 20.57
C ASP A 319 -0.24 -10.42 19.10
N LEU A 320 0.46 -9.43 18.54
CA LEU A 320 0.94 -9.52 17.16
C LEU A 320 2.12 -10.49 17.04
N PRO A 321 2.17 -11.32 15.99
CA PRO A 321 3.25 -12.26 15.78
C PRO A 321 4.59 -11.54 15.64
N ARG A 322 5.63 -12.10 16.25
CA ARG A 322 6.98 -11.52 16.24
C ARG A 322 8.04 -12.53 16.65
N SER A 323 9.24 -12.29 16.17
CA SER A 323 10.44 -12.96 16.66
C SER A 323 11.64 -12.02 16.60
N ASN A 324 12.56 -12.22 17.52
CA ASN A 324 13.80 -11.47 17.60
C ASN A 324 14.97 -12.39 17.22
N PRO A 325 15.65 -12.16 16.07
CA PRO A 325 16.73 -13.01 15.62
C PRO A 325 17.97 -12.96 16.54
N VAL A 326 18.10 -11.93 17.38
CA VAL A 326 19.17 -11.80 18.39
C VAL A 326 18.90 -12.71 19.59
N LYS A 327 17.63 -12.82 20.03
CA LYS A 327 17.26 -13.63 21.21
C LYS A 327 17.00 -15.09 20.89
N TYR A 328 16.35 -15.36 19.76
CA TYR A 328 15.85 -16.69 19.41
C TYR A 328 16.58 -17.33 18.21
N GLY A 329 17.63 -16.68 17.71
CA GLY A 329 18.47 -17.17 16.63
C GLY A 329 17.70 -17.35 15.32
N ASN A 330 17.86 -18.51 14.68
CA ASN A 330 17.32 -18.82 13.35
C ASN A 330 15.99 -19.59 13.38
N LYS A 331 15.13 -19.35 14.39
CA LYS A 331 13.78 -19.94 14.45
C LYS A 331 12.81 -19.21 13.52
N TYR A 332 11.70 -19.85 13.13
CA TYR A 332 10.61 -19.18 12.40
C TYR A 332 10.06 -18.01 13.23
N PRO A 333 9.62 -16.89 12.61
CA PRO A 333 9.70 -16.53 11.19
C PRO A 333 11.10 -16.10 10.72
N CYS A 334 12.06 -15.84 11.62
CA CYS A 334 13.38 -15.30 11.28
C CYS A 334 14.18 -16.17 10.30
N ARG A 335 13.99 -17.50 10.31
CA ARG A 335 14.67 -18.43 9.38
C ARG A 335 14.46 -18.08 7.91
N ILE A 336 13.24 -17.68 7.55
CA ILE A 336 12.82 -17.42 6.17
C ILE A 336 12.63 -15.92 5.91
N CYS A 337 12.87 -15.09 6.91
CA CYS A 337 12.64 -13.65 6.84
C CYS A 337 13.81 -12.95 6.15
N ARG A 338 13.52 -12.27 5.02
CA ARG A 338 14.50 -11.46 4.28
C ARG A 338 15.03 -10.27 5.09
N TYR A 339 14.27 -9.82 6.09
CA TYR A 339 14.64 -8.71 6.97
C TYR A 339 15.56 -9.09 8.12
N LYS A 340 16.06 -10.34 8.19
CA LYS A 340 16.80 -10.85 9.34
C LYS A 340 18.00 -9.97 9.72
N GLU A 341 18.83 -9.55 8.75
CA GLU A 341 20.02 -8.75 9.03
C GLU A 341 19.68 -7.31 9.44
N ALA A 342 18.68 -6.69 8.80
CA ALA A 342 18.15 -5.41 9.25
C ALA A 342 17.56 -5.51 10.66
N CYS A 343 16.80 -6.57 10.93
CA CYS A 343 16.22 -6.84 12.24
C CYS A 343 17.30 -7.02 13.30
N LYS A 344 18.37 -7.78 13.03
CA LYS A 344 19.53 -7.86 13.92
C LYS A 344 20.08 -6.48 14.23
N PHE A 345 20.28 -5.64 13.21
CA PHE A 345 20.82 -4.29 13.36
C PHE A 345 19.92 -3.38 14.24
N TYR A 346 18.63 -3.27 13.90
CA TYR A 346 17.71 -2.33 14.56
C TYR A 346 17.13 -2.84 15.88
N MET A 347 17.11 -4.16 16.09
CA MET A 347 16.59 -4.78 17.32
C MET A 347 17.71 -5.19 18.30
N LYS A 348 18.99 -4.86 18.03
CA LYS A 348 20.08 -5.05 19.01
C LYS A 348 19.70 -4.34 20.30
N THR A 349 19.74 -5.10 21.39
CA THR A 349 19.27 -4.68 22.72
C THR A 349 20.41 -4.23 23.63
N TYR A 350 21.63 -4.07 23.10
CA TYR A 350 22.87 -4.13 23.89
C TYR A 350 23.90 -3.03 23.61
N GLU A 351 23.56 -1.96 22.88
CA GLU A 351 24.47 -0.82 22.68
C GLU A 351 23.73 0.50 22.94
N ASP A 352 24.39 1.43 23.66
CA ASP A 352 23.91 2.79 23.80
C ASP A 352 23.80 3.47 22.43
N TRP A 353 22.78 4.32 22.27
CA TRP A 353 22.57 5.05 21.02
C TRP A 353 23.76 5.95 20.73
N THR A 354 24.47 5.65 19.66
CA THR A 354 25.54 6.50 19.13
C THR A 354 24.97 7.78 18.52
N LEU A 355 25.84 8.76 18.27
CA LEU A 355 25.45 9.96 17.55
C LEU A 355 24.84 9.63 16.18
N LEU A 356 25.39 8.64 15.47
CA LEU A 356 24.88 8.17 14.18
C LEU A 356 23.45 7.65 14.31
N ASP A 357 23.15 6.84 15.35
CA ASP A 357 21.79 6.34 15.59
C ASP A 357 20.81 7.51 15.80
N ARG A 358 21.19 8.47 16.65
CA ARG A 358 20.35 9.64 16.95
C ARG A 358 20.07 10.47 15.71
N ILE A 359 21.08 10.69 14.86
CA ILE A 359 20.93 11.41 13.59
C ILE A 359 20.00 10.64 12.64
N ALA A 360 20.21 9.34 12.47
CA ALA A 360 19.41 8.53 11.57
C ALA A 360 17.93 8.47 12.02
N TYR A 361 17.66 8.34 13.31
CA TYR A 361 16.28 8.38 13.83
C TYR A 361 15.65 9.77 13.73
N ARG A 362 16.41 10.86 13.98
CA ARG A 362 15.91 12.22 13.76
C ARG A 362 15.55 12.45 12.28
N ALA A 363 16.39 11.99 11.36
CA ALA A 363 16.11 12.07 9.93
C ALA A 363 14.81 11.33 9.57
N ARG A 364 14.59 10.11 10.10
CA ARG A 364 13.32 9.38 9.89
C ARG A 364 12.10 10.16 10.38
N HIS A 365 12.16 10.75 11.57
CA HIS A 365 11.07 11.58 12.08
C HIS A 365 10.79 12.81 11.21
N ALA A 366 11.83 13.43 10.64
CA ALA A 366 11.66 14.51 9.67
C ALA A 366 10.96 14.02 8.39
N ILE A 367 11.35 12.85 7.86
CA ILE A 367 10.68 12.23 6.70
C ILE A 367 9.22 11.91 7.02
N TYR A 368 8.89 11.44 8.22
CA TYR A 368 7.49 11.19 8.58
C TYR A 368 6.67 12.49 8.55
N LYS A 369 7.20 13.62 9.00
CA LYS A 369 6.51 14.92 8.88
C LYS A 369 6.32 15.35 7.42
N ILE A 370 7.29 15.07 6.55
CA ILE A 370 7.15 15.32 5.10
C ILE A 370 6.02 14.46 4.53
N ARG A 371 5.96 13.17 4.90
CA ARG A 371 4.89 12.25 4.49
C ARG A 371 3.51 12.71 4.96
N GLU A 372 3.41 13.21 6.19
CA GLU A 372 2.16 13.75 6.75
C GLU A 372 1.64 14.88 5.86
N ASN A 373 2.51 15.82 5.47
CA ASN A 373 2.17 16.89 4.52
C ASN A 373 1.87 16.36 3.10
N ALA A 374 2.53 15.28 2.68
CA ALA A 374 2.31 14.69 1.37
C ALA A 374 0.89 14.09 1.25
N GLN A 375 0.39 13.46 2.31
CA GLN A 375 -0.94 12.83 2.36
C GLN A 375 -2.05 13.80 2.83
N LYS A 376 -1.68 15.02 3.24
CA LYS A 376 -2.58 16.03 3.78
C LYS A 376 -3.76 16.38 2.86
N PRO A 377 -3.59 16.61 1.53
CA PRO A 377 -4.72 16.95 0.67
C PRO A 377 -5.79 15.84 0.61
N ILE A 378 -5.36 14.58 0.69
CA ILE A 378 -6.23 13.41 0.68
C ILE A 378 -7.00 13.33 2.00
N LYS A 379 -6.31 13.58 3.13
CA LYS A 379 -6.95 13.65 4.45
C LYS A 379 -7.95 14.80 4.55
N GLU A 380 -7.63 15.96 4.01
CA GLU A 380 -8.56 17.09 3.98
C GLU A 380 -9.82 16.79 3.15
N LEU A 381 -9.68 16.14 1.99
CA LEU A 381 -10.85 15.67 1.23
C LEU A 381 -11.71 14.72 2.07
N TYR A 382 -11.09 13.76 2.77
CA TYR A 382 -11.83 12.86 3.67
C TYR A 382 -12.54 13.60 4.81
N ASN A 383 -11.88 14.59 5.41
CA ASN A 383 -12.44 15.39 6.49
C ASN A 383 -13.60 16.25 5.97
N LEU A 384 -13.50 16.83 4.78
CA LEU A 384 -14.60 17.53 4.12
C LEU A 384 -15.78 16.61 3.85
N TYR A 385 -15.53 15.40 3.35
CA TYR A 385 -16.57 14.38 3.14
C TYR A 385 -17.29 14.02 4.44
N THR A 386 -16.52 13.82 5.52
CA THR A 386 -17.06 13.50 6.86
C THR A 386 -17.87 14.67 7.43
N ALA A 387 -17.35 15.90 7.35
CA ALA A 387 -18.03 17.11 7.81
C ALA A 387 -19.35 17.39 7.08
N ASN A 388 -19.49 16.87 5.85
CA ASN A 388 -20.71 16.98 5.04
C ASN A 388 -21.61 15.74 5.16
N ASN A 389 -21.54 15.01 6.28
CA ASN A 389 -22.39 13.86 6.62
C ASN A 389 -22.31 12.73 5.59
N TYR A 390 -21.10 12.42 5.09
CA TYR A 390 -20.88 11.30 4.18
C TYR A 390 -21.70 11.39 2.87
N ASN A 391 -21.98 12.60 2.40
CA ASN A 391 -22.80 12.84 1.21
C ASN A 391 -22.00 13.55 0.10
N ILE A 392 -22.03 12.99 -1.11
CA ILE A 392 -21.20 13.47 -2.22
C ILE A 392 -21.72 14.78 -2.82
N GLU A 393 -23.03 14.99 -2.89
CA GLU A 393 -23.61 16.23 -3.41
C GLU A 393 -23.23 17.43 -2.53
N ARG A 394 -23.36 17.28 -1.21
CA ARG A 394 -22.95 18.28 -0.22
C ARG A 394 -21.44 18.52 -0.24
N LEU A 395 -20.64 17.49 -0.50
CA LEU A 395 -19.19 17.64 -0.69
C LEU A 395 -18.88 18.51 -1.91
N ILE A 396 -19.56 18.30 -3.04
CA ILE A 396 -19.39 19.10 -4.26
C ILE A 396 -19.76 20.56 -3.98
N GLU A 397 -20.87 20.81 -3.29
CA GLU A 397 -21.26 22.16 -2.86
C GLU A 397 -20.22 22.80 -1.92
N ALA A 398 -19.61 22.02 -1.02
CA ALA A 398 -18.55 22.50 -0.15
C ALA A 398 -17.28 22.86 -0.95
N ILE A 399 -16.87 22.05 -1.93
CA ILE A 399 -15.72 22.34 -2.82
C ILE A 399 -15.91 23.69 -3.52
N ILE A 400 -17.10 23.93 -4.07
CA ILE A 400 -17.42 25.18 -4.77
C ILE A 400 -17.40 26.36 -3.79
N ARG A 401 -17.97 26.22 -2.58
CA ARG A 401 -17.96 27.26 -1.54
C ARG A 401 -16.55 27.61 -1.04
N LEU A 402 -15.63 26.65 -1.05
CA LEU A 402 -14.23 26.85 -0.68
C LEU A 402 -13.40 27.48 -1.82
N GLU A 403 -14.03 27.92 -2.91
CA GLU A 403 -13.36 28.44 -4.10
C GLU A 403 -12.22 27.51 -4.55
N ASN A 404 -12.48 26.20 -4.51
CA ASN A 404 -11.56 25.16 -4.99
C ASN A 404 -10.18 25.15 -4.32
N THR A 405 -10.10 25.49 -3.04
CA THR A 405 -8.84 25.48 -2.27
C THR A 405 -9.01 24.73 -0.96
N LEU A 406 -8.16 23.74 -0.71
CA LEU A 406 -8.06 23.08 0.59
C LEU A 406 -7.38 24.00 1.61
N GLY A 407 -7.85 23.95 2.85
CA GLY A 407 -7.50 24.94 3.87
C GLY A 407 -6.08 24.78 4.41
N GLU A 408 -5.75 23.60 4.91
CA GLU A 408 -4.48 23.35 5.61
C GLU A 408 -3.32 23.12 4.64
N SER A 409 -3.55 22.40 3.54
CA SER A 409 -2.52 22.10 2.52
C SER A 409 -2.36 23.20 1.48
N GLY A 410 -3.39 24.02 1.24
CA GLY A 410 -3.39 25.00 0.15
C GLY A 410 -3.44 24.40 -1.26
N ASN A 411 -3.66 23.07 -1.36
CA ASN A 411 -3.82 22.36 -2.62
C ASN A 411 -5.17 22.69 -3.28
N ARG A 412 -5.24 22.65 -4.62
CA ARG A 412 -6.49 22.83 -5.35
C ARG A 412 -7.33 21.56 -5.36
N ILE A 413 -8.63 21.75 -5.29
CA ILE A 413 -9.64 20.70 -5.47
C ILE A 413 -10.71 21.25 -6.40
N ASP A 414 -11.15 20.49 -7.40
CA ASP A 414 -12.17 20.95 -8.32
C ASP A 414 -13.15 19.83 -8.70
N TYR A 415 -14.33 20.24 -9.13
CA TYR A 415 -15.39 19.38 -9.62
C TYR A 415 -15.60 19.63 -11.12
N PHE A 416 -15.64 18.53 -11.88
CA PHE A 416 -15.82 18.52 -13.33
C PHE A 416 -17.09 17.78 -13.70
N GLU A 417 -17.80 18.29 -14.70
CA GLU A 417 -19.07 17.71 -15.16
C GLU A 417 -18.81 16.38 -15.87
N LYS A 418 -17.73 16.31 -16.66
CA LYS A 418 -17.39 15.16 -17.49
C LYS A 418 -15.88 14.93 -17.60
N ALA A 419 -15.51 13.70 -17.93
CA ALA A 419 -14.19 13.31 -18.41
C ALA A 419 -14.31 12.63 -19.77
N SER A 420 -13.30 12.80 -20.62
CA SER A 420 -13.09 11.98 -21.81
C SER A 420 -11.69 11.38 -21.79
N LEU A 421 -11.56 10.18 -22.35
CA LEU A 421 -10.28 9.49 -22.48
C LEU A 421 -9.77 9.75 -23.89
N SER A 422 -8.67 10.50 -24.02
CA SER A 422 -8.03 10.81 -25.29
C SER A 422 -6.87 9.85 -25.59
N GLU A 423 -6.48 9.77 -26.86
CA GLU A 423 -5.31 9.01 -27.32
C GLU A 423 -4.10 9.95 -27.50
N PRO A 424 -2.88 9.53 -27.13
CA PRO A 424 -2.54 8.19 -26.68
C PRO A 424 -2.67 7.93 -25.16
N TYR A 425 -2.52 8.91 -24.25
CA TYR A 425 -2.64 8.64 -22.79
C TYR A 425 -3.07 9.85 -21.94
N GLU A 426 -4.23 10.43 -22.24
CA GLU A 426 -4.71 11.61 -21.53
C GLU A 426 -6.17 11.49 -21.09
N ILE A 427 -6.49 12.15 -19.98
CA ILE A 427 -7.85 12.36 -19.50
C ILE A 427 -8.15 13.85 -19.59
N ILE A 428 -9.19 14.20 -20.33
CA ILE A 428 -9.62 15.59 -20.47
C ILE A 428 -10.82 15.79 -19.56
N LEU A 429 -10.70 16.70 -18.60
CA LEU A 429 -11.77 17.05 -17.66
C LEU A 429 -12.47 18.31 -18.12
N GLU A 430 -13.80 18.29 -18.16
CA GLU A 430 -14.63 19.38 -18.68
C GLU A 430 -15.51 19.98 -17.59
N ARG A 431 -15.53 21.32 -17.49
CA ARG A 431 -16.55 22.06 -16.75
C ARG A 431 -16.81 23.43 -17.35
N LYS A 432 -17.87 24.10 -16.93
CA LYS A 432 -18.10 25.53 -17.25
C LYS A 432 -17.23 26.44 -16.39
N VAL A 433 -16.90 27.62 -16.92
CA VAL A 433 -16.35 28.73 -16.13
C VAL A 433 -17.42 29.21 -15.15
N ARG A 434 -17.07 29.34 -13.87
CA ARG A 434 -18.02 29.72 -12.81
C ARG A 434 -18.15 31.23 -12.71
N GLU A 435 -19.30 31.70 -12.23
CA GLU A 435 -19.61 33.15 -12.17
C GLU A 435 -18.58 33.95 -11.36
N TYR A 436 -18.09 33.42 -10.24
CA TYR A 436 -17.06 34.10 -9.43
C TYR A 436 -15.68 34.17 -10.11
N GLU A 437 -15.41 33.32 -11.11
CA GLU A 437 -14.17 33.36 -11.90
C GLU A 437 -14.25 34.45 -12.98
N LYS A 438 -15.45 34.66 -13.54
CA LYS A 438 -15.75 35.69 -14.56
C LYS A 438 -15.70 37.11 -14.01
N SER A 439 -15.96 37.30 -12.71
CA SER A 439 -15.95 38.63 -12.08
C SER A 439 -14.55 39.25 -11.92
N THR A 440 -13.50 38.56 -12.35
CA THR A 440 -12.11 39.02 -12.33
C THR A 440 -11.60 39.22 -13.75
N GLU A 441 -10.99 40.39 -14.04
CA GLU A 441 -10.36 40.67 -15.33
C GLU A 441 -8.84 40.88 -15.14
N PRO A 442 -7.98 40.06 -15.78
CA PRO A 442 -8.28 38.88 -16.60
C PRO A 442 -8.91 37.73 -15.78
N ILE A 443 -9.66 36.84 -16.46
CA ILE A 443 -10.33 35.68 -15.83
C ILE A 443 -9.31 34.91 -14.98
N LYS A 444 -9.59 34.82 -13.69
CA LYS A 444 -8.73 34.12 -12.74
C LYS A 444 -9.33 32.76 -12.42
N LEU A 445 -9.01 31.76 -13.25
CA LEU A 445 -9.45 30.39 -13.02
C LEU A 445 -8.94 29.86 -11.68
N LYS A 446 -9.84 29.24 -10.93
CA LYS A 446 -9.57 28.55 -9.68
C LYS A 446 -9.73 27.06 -9.90
N THR A 447 -8.95 26.48 -10.80
CA THR A 447 -8.93 25.03 -11.07
C THR A 447 -7.61 24.41 -10.58
N LEU A 448 -7.41 23.13 -10.88
CA LEU A 448 -6.12 22.44 -10.75
C LEU A 448 -5.02 23.20 -11.50
N ARG A 449 -3.78 23.17 -11.01
CA ARG A 449 -2.67 23.91 -11.64
C ARG A 449 -1.85 23.04 -12.57
N GLU A 450 -1.41 23.62 -13.68
CA GLU A 450 -0.44 23.01 -14.60
C GLU A 450 0.83 22.55 -13.89
N GLY A 451 1.37 21.43 -14.33
CA GLY A 451 2.56 20.78 -13.79
C GLY A 451 2.37 20.10 -12.43
N LYS A 452 1.17 20.17 -11.81
CA LYS A 452 0.91 19.51 -10.53
C LYS A 452 0.46 18.05 -10.71
N PRO A 453 0.92 17.15 -9.83
CA PRO A 453 0.35 15.81 -9.76
C PRO A 453 -1.06 15.88 -9.18
N VAL A 454 -1.94 15.04 -9.73
CA VAL A 454 -3.37 15.06 -9.41
C VAL A 454 -3.90 13.65 -9.22
N LEU A 455 -4.85 13.53 -8.29
CA LEU A 455 -5.73 12.38 -8.15
C LEU A 455 -7.08 12.73 -8.79
N ILE A 456 -7.46 11.99 -9.83
CA ILE A 456 -8.77 12.07 -10.46
C ILE A 456 -9.64 10.97 -9.90
N ILE A 457 -10.80 11.34 -9.36
CA ILE A 457 -11.76 10.45 -8.72
C ILE A 457 -13.00 10.39 -9.59
N PHE A 458 -13.29 9.20 -10.12
CA PHE A 458 -14.44 8.95 -10.98
C PHE A 458 -15.71 8.77 -10.16
N ASN A 459 -16.85 9.03 -10.79
CA ASN A 459 -18.14 8.83 -10.15
C ASN A 459 -18.47 7.35 -10.02
N ASP A 460 -18.84 6.90 -8.84
CA ASP A 460 -19.45 5.58 -8.65
C ASP A 460 -20.78 5.80 -7.93
N PRO A 461 -21.92 5.53 -8.60
CA PRO A 461 -23.24 5.83 -8.05
C PRO A 461 -23.59 5.04 -6.78
N TYR A 462 -22.82 4.02 -6.43
CA TYR A 462 -23.10 3.11 -5.32
C TYR A 462 -22.10 3.26 -4.17
N VAL A 463 -21.08 4.09 -4.35
CA VAL A 463 -20.02 4.31 -3.36
C VAL A 463 -20.02 5.77 -2.96
N ASN A 464 -20.36 6.07 -1.71
CA ASN A 464 -20.40 7.46 -1.23
C ASN A 464 -19.00 8.04 -0.94
N ASN A 465 -18.08 7.22 -0.43
CA ASN A 465 -16.74 7.67 -0.04
C ASN A 465 -15.87 7.90 -1.30
N PRO A 466 -15.49 9.14 -1.64
CA PRO A 466 -14.73 9.42 -2.87
C PRO A 466 -13.36 8.73 -2.87
N LEU A 467 -12.75 8.52 -1.70
CA LEU A 467 -11.41 7.92 -1.59
C LEU A 467 -11.38 6.40 -1.77
N LEU A 468 -12.55 5.77 -1.90
CA LEU A 468 -12.72 4.35 -2.19
C LEU A 468 -13.27 4.11 -3.60
N ARG A 469 -13.45 5.16 -4.41
CA ARG A 469 -13.90 5.05 -5.80
C ARG A 469 -12.75 4.74 -6.75
N LEU A 470 -13.10 4.35 -7.97
CA LEU A 470 -12.16 4.28 -9.07
C LEU A 470 -11.42 5.62 -9.20
N SER A 471 -10.10 5.56 -9.31
CA SER A 471 -9.26 6.74 -9.35
C SER A 471 -8.07 6.58 -10.29
N PHE A 472 -7.54 7.70 -10.74
CA PHE A 472 -6.39 7.79 -11.63
C PHE A 472 -5.39 8.81 -11.10
N HIS A 473 -4.11 8.43 -11.10
CA HIS A 473 -3.00 9.32 -10.73
C HIS A 473 -2.30 9.81 -11.99
N GLY A 474 -2.31 11.12 -12.19
CA GLY A 474 -1.71 11.77 -13.36
C GLY A 474 -1.04 13.09 -13.04
N ARG A 475 -0.73 13.83 -14.10
CA ARG A 475 -0.17 15.18 -14.03
C ARG A 475 -1.00 16.10 -14.91
N VAL A 476 -1.34 17.28 -14.42
CA VAL A 476 -1.97 18.32 -15.24
C VAL A 476 -0.93 18.87 -16.19
N GLU A 477 -1.16 18.75 -17.50
CA GLU A 477 -0.26 19.28 -18.53
C GLU A 477 -0.70 20.68 -18.98
N GLU A 478 -1.99 20.82 -19.31
CA GLU A 478 -2.52 22.04 -19.93
C GLU A 478 -3.93 22.34 -19.43
N ILE A 479 -4.27 23.63 -19.38
CA ILE A 479 -5.60 24.13 -19.07
C ILE A 479 -6.05 25.06 -20.18
N GLU A 480 -7.14 24.70 -20.85
CA GLU A 480 -7.70 25.48 -21.95
C GLU A 480 -9.04 26.11 -21.57
N ILE A 481 -9.31 27.29 -22.14
CA ILE A 481 -10.64 27.91 -22.10
C ILE A 481 -11.15 28.03 -23.53
N GLU A 482 -12.25 27.34 -23.83
CA GLU A 482 -12.92 27.50 -25.11
C GLU A 482 -14.18 28.36 -24.96
N PRO A 483 -14.32 29.43 -25.77
CA PRO A 483 -15.55 30.20 -25.83
C PRO A 483 -16.72 29.33 -26.32
N SER A 484 -17.88 29.44 -25.66
CA SER A 484 -19.08 28.73 -26.09
C SER A 484 -20.32 29.59 -26.00
N ARG A 485 -21.26 29.39 -26.94
CA ARG A 485 -22.59 30.05 -26.92
C ARG A 485 -23.39 29.77 -25.64
N LYS A 486 -23.06 28.70 -24.92
CA LYS A 486 -23.70 28.30 -23.64
C LYS A 486 -22.87 28.66 -22.40
N GLY A 487 -21.89 29.54 -22.56
CA GLY A 487 -20.91 29.93 -21.54
C GLY A 487 -19.59 29.18 -21.71
N ASP A 488 -18.49 29.89 -21.54
CA ASP A 488 -17.12 29.39 -21.71
C ASP A 488 -16.86 28.11 -20.92
N LYS A 489 -16.10 27.20 -21.53
CA LYS A 489 -15.74 25.91 -20.96
C LYS A 489 -14.26 25.88 -20.59
N VAL A 490 -13.96 25.20 -19.51
CA VAL A 490 -12.60 24.88 -19.06
C VAL A 490 -12.34 23.41 -19.36
N TYR A 491 -11.22 23.14 -20.03
CA TYR A 491 -10.69 21.80 -20.24
C TYR A 491 -9.38 21.67 -19.48
N VAL A 492 -9.24 20.59 -18.72
CA VAL A 492 -8.00 20.29 -17.99
C VAL A 492 -7.45 18.97 -18.51
N HIS A 493 -6.27 19.02 -19.12
CA HIS A 493 -5.58 17.88 -19.69
C HIS A 493 -4.72 17.21 -18.63
N VAL A 494 -5.01 15.94 -18.34
CA VAL A 494 -4.29 15.15 -17.34
C VAL A 494 -3.60 13.97 -18.03
N ALA A 495 -2.27 14.02 -18.12
CA ALA A 495 -1.48 12.98 -18.76
C ALA A 495 -1.11 11.83 -17.80
N ALA A 496 -0.81 10.67 -18.39
CA ALA A 496 -0.21 9.51 -17.73
C ALA A 496 1.33 9.47 -17.95
N PRO A 497 2.14 10.13 -17.12
CA PRO A 497 3.56 10.34 -17.40
C PRO A 497 4.42 9.08 -17.24
N ASN A 498 3.90 8.00 -16.65
CA ASN A 498 4.66 6.80 -16.31
C ASN A 498 3.90 5.50 -16.66
N ILE A 499 4.63 4.39 -16.78
CA ILE A 499 4.12 3.06 -17.13
C ILE A 499 2.91 2.65 -16.24
N PRO A 500 2.97 2.78 -14.91
CA PRO A 500 1.81 2.53 -14.06
C PRO A 500 0.55 3.33 -14.38
N SER A 501 0.66 4.64 -14.56
CA SER A 501 -0.48 5.48 -14.93
C SER A 501 -1.03 5.09 -16.31
N ARG A 502 -0.17 4.69 -17.26
CA ARG A 502 -0.62 4.20 -18.57
C ARG A 502 -1.43 2.91 -18.44
N LEU A 503 -0.99 1.97 -17.59
CA LEU A 503 -1.77 0.76 -17.30
C LEU A 503 -3.13 1.11 -16.66
N GLN A 504 -3.17 2.04 -15.69
CA GLN A 504 -4.44 2.49 -15.12
C GLN A 504 -5.39 3.02 -16.19
N LEU A 505 -4.88 3.75 -17.17
CA LEU A 505 -5.70 4.26 -18.28
C LEU A 505 -6.23 3.12 -19.17
N GLU A 506 -5.41 2.12 -19.47
CA GLU A 506 -5.85 0.92 -20.21
C GLU A 506 -6.97 0.18 -19.48
N ILE A 507 -6.85 0.02 -18.16
CA ILE A 507 -7.89 -0.58 -17.31
C ILE A 507 -9.16 0.27 -17.32
N LEU A 508 -9.01 1.59 -17.16
CA LEU A 508 -10.12 2.55 -17.15
C LEU A 508 -10.90 2.54 -18.48
N ARG A 509 -10.20 2.51 -19.62
CA ARG A 509 -10.82 2.41 -20.96
C ARG A 509 -11.73 1.19 -21.07
N ARG A 510 -11.28 0.04 -20.58
CA ARG A 510 -12.04 -1.23 -20.64
C ARG A 510 -13.20 -1.26 -19.66
N THR A 511 -13.03 -0.67 -18.48
CA THR A 511 -14.06 -0.59 -17.43
C THR A 511 -15.19 0.38 -17.82
N THR A 512 -14.85 1.51 -18.41
CA THR A 512 -15.81 2.58 -18.76
C THR A 512 -16.46 2.40 -20.14
N PHE A 513 -15.95 1.49 -20.97
CA PHE A 513 -16.48 1.24 -22.32
C PHE A 513 -18.00 1.00 -22.34
N ARG A 514 -18.53 0.25 -21.37
CA ARG A 514 -19.99 0.01 -21.21
C ARG A 514 -20.64 0.84 -20.10
N ASN A 515 -19.86 1.55 -19.30
CA ASN A 515 -20.32 2.25 -18.09
C ASN A 515 -19.87 3.71 -18.14
N ARG A 516 -20.41 4.48 -19.10
CA ARG A 516 -19.99 5.87 -19.32
C ARG A 516 -20.33 6.79 -18.15
N GLU A 517 -21.24 6.39 -17.27
CA GLU A 517 -21.60 7.13 -16.05
C GLU A 517 -20.42 7.33 -15.07
N TYR A 518 -19.37 6.49 -15.14
CA TYR A 518 -18.14 6.71 -14.37
C TYR A 518 -17.40 7.98 -14.79
N LEU A 519 -17.56 8.41 -16.04
CA LEU A 519 -16.90 9.57 -16.63
C LEU A 519 -17.69 10.87 -16.42
N GLU A 520 -18.71 10.87 -15.57
CA GLU A 520 -19.46 12.06 -15.18
C GLU A 520 -19.13 12.44 -13.73
N LYS A 521 -19.40 13.68 -13.31
CA LYS A 521 -19.29 14.12 -11.90
C LYS A 521 -17.94 13.81 -11.25
N ILE A 522 -16.86 14.28 -11.85
CA ILE A 522 -15.48 13.94 -11.50
C ILE A 522 -14.94 14.90 -10.45
N ILE A 523 -14.19 14.39 -9.48
CA ILE A 523 -13.46 15.22 -8.51
C ILE A 523 -11.97 15.13 -8.84
N GLY A 524 -11.33 16.26 -9.08
CA GLY A 524 -9.88 16.37 -9.21
C GLY A 524 -9.27 16.97 -7.96
N VAL A 525 -8.21 16.38 -7.43
CA VAL A 525 -7.48 16.90 -6.26
C VAL A 525 -6.00 16.96 -6.55
N GLU A 526 -5.40 18.13 -6.38
CA GLU A 526 -3.94 18.23 -6.38
C GLU A 526 -3.37 17.48 -5.19
N ILE A 527 -2.46 16.54 -5.46
CA ILE A 527 -1.77 15.78 -4.44
C ILE A 527 -0.32 16.23 -4.35
N ASN A 528 0.35 15.87 -3.26
CA ASN A 528 1.78 16.06 -3.11
C ASN A 528 2.50 14.73 -3.40
N VAL A 529 3.76 14.79 -3.83
CA VAL A 529 4.54 13.59 -4.15
C VAL A 529 5.00 12.94 -2.86
N ASP A 530 4.67 11.65 -2.66
CA ASP A 530 5.14 10.85 -1.54
C ASP A 530 6.37 10.02 -1.96
N LEU A 531 7.56 10.48 -1.57
CA LEU A 531 8.85 9.79 -1.80
C LEU A 531 9.35 9.04 -0.55
N THR A 532 8.52 8.90 0.48
CA THR A 532 8.95 8.46 1.82
C THR A 532 9.77 7.18 1.81
N GLN A 533 9.39 6.18 1.01
CA GLN A 533 10.14 4.92 0.99
C GLN A 533 11.55 5.07 0.42
N LEU A 534 11.74 5.88 -0.63
CA LEU A 534 13.07 6.14 -1.19
C LEU A 534 13.95 6.84 -0.15
N GLU A 535 13.39 7.81 0.55
CA GLU A 535 14.09 8.59 1.57
C GLU A 535 14.46 7.72 2.79
N LEU A 536 13.53 6.88 3.26
CA LEU A 536 13.80 5.95 4.36
C LEU A 536 14.84 4.89 3.98
N GLN A 537 14.81 4.39 2.74
CA GLN A 537 15.83 3.48 2.20
C GLN A 537 17.21 4.15 2.15
N ALA A 538 17.28 5.40 1.70
CA ALA A 538 18.54 6.15 1.68
C ALA A 538 19.11 6.32 3.10
N ILE A 539 18.25 6.66 4.08
CA ILE A 539 18.63 6.76 5.49
C ILE A 539 19.10 5.40 6.02
N ASP A 540 18.40 4.31 5.71
CA ASP A 540 18.77 2.96 6.11
C ASP A 540 20.11 2.51 5.52
N ALA A 541 20.32 2.73 4.22
CA ALA A 541 21.55 2.41 3.51
C ALA A 541 22.74 3.18 4.11
N PHE A 542 22.57 4.48 4.34
CA PHE A 542 23.57 5.31 5.02
C PHE A 542 23.84 4.78 6.44
N HIS A 543 22.80 4.54 7.23
CA HIS A 543 22.93 4.15 8.63
C HIS A 543 23.67 2.81 8.79
N ARG A 544 23.22 1.76 8.08
CA ARG A 544 23.84 0.44 8.13
C ARG A 544 25.23 0.43 7.46
N GLY A 545 25.38 1.16 6.35
CA GLY A 545 26.65 1.30 5.63
C GLY A 545 27.73 1.96 6.49
N SER A 546 27.43 3.11 7.09
CA SER A 546 28.38 3.83 7.96
C SER A 546 28.79 3.01 9.19
N ARG A 547 27.86 2.24 9.79
CA ARG A 547 28.22 1.34 10.89
C ARG A 547 29.21 0.27 10.46
N LYS A 548 28.98 -0.36 9.30
CA LYS A 548 29.88 -1.38 8.75
C LYS A 548 31.27 -0.81 8.49
N VAL A 549 31.37 0.41 7.97
CA VAL A 549 32.66 1.10 7.78
C VAL A 549 33.33 1.40 9.11
N ALA A 550 32.59 1.87 10.12
CA ALA A 550 33.13 2.12 11.45
C ALA A 550 33.66 0.83 12.11
N GLU A 551 32.93 -0.28 12.01
CA GLU A 551 33.36 -1.61 12.47
C GLU A 551 34.63 -2.06 11.74
N LEU A 552 34.71 -1.89 10.41
CA LEU A 552 35.91 -2.21 9.62
C LEU A 552 37.11 -1.34 10.00
N ASN A 553 36.93 -0.04 10.25
CA ASN A 553 38.00 0.86 10.68
C ASN A 553 38.49 0.53 12.11
N ILE A 554 37.57 0.13 13.00
CA ILE A 554 37.93 -0.37 14.32
C ILE A 554 38.69 -1.69 14.18
N LEU A 555 38.24 -2.62 13.34
CA LEU A 555 38.93 -3.89 13.07
C LEU A 555 40.31 -3.68 12.43
N ALA A 556 40.45 -2.73 11.51
CA ALA A 556 41.73 -2.37 10.89
C ALA A 556 42.70 -1.77 11.93
N LYS A 557 42.24 -0.79 12.74
CA LYS A 557 43.03 -0.21 13.84
C LYS A 557 43.35 -1.23 14.93
N THR A 558 42.45 -2.19 15.17
CA THR A 558 42.64 -3.26 16.16
C THR A 558 43.60 -4.31 15.63
N ALA A 559 43.54 -4.68 14.36
CA ALA A 559 44.49 -5.56 13.70
C ALA A 559 45.90 -4.94 13.64
N GLU A 560 46.00 -3.62 13.45
CA GLU A 560 47.26 -2.88 13.50
C GLU A 560 47.81 -2.77 14.93
N LYS A 561 46.95 -2.53 15.94
CA LYS A 561 47.33 -2.62 17.36
C LYS A 561 47.74 -4.03 17.77
N ILE A 562 47.04 -5.07 17.30
CA ILE A 562 47.37 -6.47 17.55
C ILE A 562 48.68 -6.82 16.85
N ARG A 563 48.91 -6.40 15.59
CA ARG A 563 50.20 -6.56 14.91
C ARG A 563 51.33 -5.86 15.63
N LYS A 564 51.11 -4.65 16.15
CA LYS A 564 52.11 -3.91 16.93
C LYS A 564 52.40 -4.61 18.27
N LYS A 565 51.36 -5.04 19.00
CA LYS A 565 51.49 -5.77 20.26
C LYS A 565 52.12 -7.16 20.08
N TYR A 566 51.84 -7.86 18.98
CA TYR A 566 52.51 -9.11 18.60
C TYR A 566 53.94 -8.87 18.09
N ARG A 567 54.24 -7.77 17.39
CA ARG A 567 55.63 -7.40 17.05
C ARG A 567 56.43 -7.13 18.32
N ASP A 568 55.90 -6.33 19.23
CA ASP A 568 56.57 -5.98 20.48
C ASP A 568 56.73 -7.22 21.38
N ALA A 569 55.73 -8.11 21.43
CA ALA A 569 55.82 -9.40 22.11
C ALA A 569 56.83 -10.35 21.44
N MET A 570 56.85 -10.44 20.11
CA MET A 570 57.76 -11.28 19.33
C MET A 570 59.20 -10.75 19.39
N PHE A 571 59.41 -9.43 19.44
CA PHE A 571 60.71 -8.80 19.69
C PHE A 571 61.16 -8.98 21.14
N SER A 572 60.27 -8.93 22.13
CA SER A 572 60.64 -9.28 23.52
C SER A 572 60.99 -10.76 23.69
N VAL A 573 60.37 -11.67 22.91
CA VAL A 573 60.75 -13.09 22.90
C VAL A 573 62.06 -13.31 22.13
N LEU A 574 62.28 -12.62 21.00
CA LEU A 574 63.50 -12.72 20.20
C LEU A 574 64.73 -12.03 20.82
N PHE A 575 64.56 -11.07 21.75
CA PHE A 575 65.66 -10.36 22.41
C PHE A 575 65.85 -10.71 23.90
N ILE A 576 65.04 -11.61 24.47
CA ILE A 576 65.30 -12.17 25.81
C ILE A 576 66.22 -13.41 25.74
N GLU A 577 66.39 -14.05 24.58
CA GLU A 577 67.40 -15.13 24.38
C GLU A 577 68.76 -14.60 23.86
N GLY A 578 69.11 -13.35 24.18
CA GLY A 578 70.42 -12.75 23.88
C GLY A 578 71.28 -12.46 25.12
N LEU A 579 70.77 -12.66 26.34
CA LEU A 579 71.42 -12.21 27.58
C LEU A 579 71.69 -13.29 28.63
N LEU A 580 71.57 -14.57 28.25
CA LEU A 580 72.20 -15.68 28.98
C LEU A 580 72.82 -16.67 27.97
N LYS A 581 74.11 -16.48 27.70
CA LYS A 581 74.96 -17.45 27.02
C LYS A 581 74.90 -18.80 27.74
N GLY A 582 74.88 -19.89 26.98
CA GLY A 582 75.56 -21.11 27.40
C GLY A 582 74.83 -22.42 27.11
N GLU A 583 75.40 -23.18 26.17
CA GLU A 583 75.49 -24.65 26.15
C GLU A 583 74.40 -25.49 25.44
N ASN A 584 74.90 -26.13 24.36
CA ASN A 584 74.82 -27.56 24.04
C ASN A 584 73.64 -28.17 23.25
N LYS A 585 74.05 -28.65 22.05
CA LYS A 585 73.74 -29.93 21.37
C LYS A 585 72.45 -30.08 20.55
N THR A 586 72.67 -30.18 19.22
CA THR A 586 72.07 -31.10 18.23
C THR A 586 70.60 -31.47 18.43
N TRP A 587 69.70 -30.98 17.57
CA TRP A 587 69.32 -31.52 16.24
C TRP A 587 68.59 -30.42 15.46
#